data_AF-A0A952KFJ1-F1
#
_entry.id   AF-A0A952KFJ1-F1
#
_cell.length_a   1.000
_cell.length_b   1.000
_cell.length_c   1.000
_cell.angle_alpha   90.00
_cell.angle_beta   90.00
_cell.angle_gamma   90.00
#
_symmetry.space_group_name_H-M   'P 1'
#
loop_
_entity.id
_entity.type
_entity.pdbx_description
1 polymer ?
#
loop_
_entity_poly.entity_id
_entity_poly.type
_entity_poly.pdbx_seq_one_letter_code
_entity_poly.pdbx_strand_id
1 'polypeptide(L)'
;MTQDALQAQLDRLRAKFAAELPRRLAEAETLLAALQAGDGEALTGLRFVVHRLNGTGGTMGFMALSQAATALEARLDACLRAGGAGPEDIAAIAAGLAAVRAAA
;
A
#
# COMPACT_ATOMS: atom_id res chain seq x y z
N MET A 1 3.10 -15.18 -29.06
CA MET A 1 3.93 -15.10 -27.84
C MET A 1 4.21 -16.51 -27.37
N THR A 2 5.47 -16.89 -27.16
CA THR A 2 5.83 -18.18 -26.53
C THR A 2 5.67 -18.07 -25.02
N GLN A 3 5.48 -19.21 -24.35
CA GLN A 3 5.37 -19.28 -22.89
C GLN A 3 6.58 -18.64 -22.18
N ASP A 4 7.78 -18.83 -22.73
CA ASP A 4 9.03 -18.25 -22.20
C ASP A 4 9.08 -16.72 -22.30
N ALA A 5 8.54 -16.14 -23.38
CA ALA A 5 8.51 -14.69 -23.55
C ALA A 5 7.55 -14.02 -22.55
N LEU A 6 6.42 -14.67 -22.24
CA LEU A 6 5.49 -14.21 -21.21
C LEU A 6 6.13 -14.30 -19.82
N GLN A 7 6.80 -15.40 -19.51
CA GLN A 7 7.46 -15.61 -18.22
C GLN A 7 8.55 -14.56 -17.97
N ALA A 8 9.43 -14.32 -18.96
CA ALA A 8 10.46 -13.29 -18.86
C ALA A 8 9.89 -11.88 -18.67
N GLN A 9 8.73 -11.57 -19.26
CA GLN A 9 8.05 -10.29 -19.06
C GLN A 9 7.50 -10.16 -17.64
N LEU A 10 6.89 -11.22 -17.09
CA LEU A 10 6.41 -11.23 -15.71
C LEU A 10 7.57 -11.03 -14.72
N ASP A 11 8.70 -11.71 -14.93
CA ASP A 11 9.85 -11.59 -14.04
C ASP A 11 10.47 -10.19 -14.07
N ARG A 12 10.48 -9.51 -15.23
CA ARG A 12 10.87 -8.10 -15.32
C ARG A 12 9.92 -7.17 -14.56
N LEU A 13 8.61 -7.40 -14.65
CA LEU A 13 7.62 -6.60 -13.93
C LEU A 13 7.74 -6.82 -12.41
N ARG A 14 7.99 -8.06 -11.97
CA ARG A 14 8.27 -8.40 -10.58
C ARG A 14 9.50 -7.68 -10.05
N ALA A 15 10.63 -7.75 -10.79
CA ALA A 15 11.87 -7.10 -10.40
C ALA A 15 11.69 -5.57 -10.30
N LYS A 16 10.97 -4.96 -11.24
CA LYS A 16 10.64 -3.53 -11.19
C LYS A 16 9.78 -3.19 -9.97
N PHE A 17 8.75 -3.98 -9.69
CA PHE A 17 7.89 -3.76 -8.53
C PHE A 17 8.68 -3.88 -7.22
N ALA A 18 9.51 -4.90 -7.07
CA ALA A 18 10.38 -5.09 -5.91
C ALA A 18 11.33 -3.91 -5.70
N ALA A 19 11.93 -3.38 -6.78
CA ALA A 19 12.80 -2.21 -6.72
C ALA A 19 12.07 -0.92 -6.33
N GLU A 20 10.79 -0.77 -6.72
CA GLU A 20 9.98 0.39 -6.35
C GLU A 20 9.36 0.29 -4.95
N LEU A 21 9.28 -0.92 -4.38
CA LEU A 21 8.56 -1.19 -3.13
C LEU A 21 9.09 -0.37 -1.93
N PRO A 22 10.40 -0.29 -1.67
CA PRO A 22 10.92 0.51 -0.56
C PRO A 22 10.56 1.99 -0.68
N ARG A 23 10.60 2.54 -1.90
CA ARG A 23 10.24 3.95 -2.16
C ARG A 23 8.78 4.21 -1.86
N ARG A 24 7.88 3.31 -2.28
CA ARG A 24 6.44 3.42 -2.03
C ARG A 24 6.09 3.27 -0.55
N LEU A 25 6.80 2.39 0.18
CA LEU A 25 6.62 2.26 1.63
C LEU A 25 7.05 3.52 2.37
N ALA A 26 8.20 4.11 2.00
CA ALA A 26 8.65 5.38 2.59
C ALA A 26 7.69 6.54 2.29
N GLU A 27 7.10 6.57 1.09
CA GLU A 27 6.04 7.53 0.73
C GLU A 27 4.80 7.35 1.63
N ALA A 28 4.35 6.10 1.83
CA ALA A 28 3.23 5.81 2.73
C ALA A 28 3.53 6.18 4.20
N GLU A 29 4.76 5.93 4.69
CA GLU A 29 5.19 6.33 6.04
C GLU A 29 5.19 7.85 6.20
N THR A 30 5.62 8.58 5.17
CA THR A 30 5.61 10.05 5.17
C THR A 30 4.19 10.61 5.23
N LEU A 31 3.27 10.02 4.46
CA LEU A 31 1.85 10.39 4.47
C LEU A 31 1.17 10.05 5.81
N LEU A 32 1.53 8.92 6.42
CA LEU A 32 1.07 8.60 7.77
C LEU A 32 1.55 9.62 8.81
N ALA A 33 2.81 10.05 8.74
CA ALA A 33 3.34 11.07 9.64
C ALA A 33 2.62 12.42 9.45
N ALA A 34 2.31 12.80 8.21
CA ALA A 34 1.51 13.99 7.92
C ALA A 34 0.08 13.87 8.49
N LEU A 35 -0.56 12.71 8.31
CA LEU A 35 -1.88 12.43 8.88
C LEU A 35 -1.87 12.51 10.42
N GLN A 36 -0.83 11.99 11.07
CA GLN A 36 -0.62 12.09 12.52
C GLN A 36 -0.42 13.55 12.99
N ALA A 37 0.16 14.40 12.14
CA ALA A 37 0.31 15.83 12.40
C ALA A 37 -0.99 16.63 12.16
N GLY A 38 -2.07 15.99 11.74
CA GLY A 38 -3.38 16.62 11.52
C GLY A 38 -3.65 17.02 10.06
N ASP A 39 -2.80 16.61 9.11
CA ASP A 39 -3.06 16.81 7.69
C ASP A 39 -4.06 15.77 7.16
N GLY A 40 -5.33 16.17 7.08
CA GLY A 40 -6.40 15.33 6.55
C GLY A 40 -6.26 15.00 5.06
N GLU A 41 -5.56 15.81 4.26
CA GLU A 41 -5.35 15.53 2.83
C GLU A 41 -4.42 14.33 2.62
N ALA A 42 -3.51 14.11 3.58
CA ALA A 42 -2.61 12.96 3.58
C ALA A 42 -3.35 11.62 3.60
N LEU A 43 -4.59 11.56 4.10
CA LEU A 43 -5.43 10.36 4.08
C LEU A 43 -5.70 9.87 2.65
N THR A 44 -6.02 10.80 1.74
CA THR A 44 -6.27 10.49 0.33
C THR A 44 -4.99 10.03 -0.36
N GLY A 45 -3.87 10.70 -0.07
CA GLY A 45 -2.56 10.30 -0.58
C GLY A 45 -2.18 8.89 -0.13
N LEU A 46 -2.33 8.60 1.16
CA LEU A 46 -2.01 7.30 1.74
C LEU A 46 -2.85 6.18 1.10
N ARG A 47 -4.16 6.43 0.93
CA ARG A 47 -5.05 5.51 0.23
C ARG A 47 -4.53 5.21 -1.19
N PHE A 48 -4.14 6.23 -1.95
CA PHE A 48 -3.65 6.04 -3.31
C PHE A 48 -2.39 5.17 -3.36
N VAL A 49 -1.43 5.38 -2.45
CA VAL A 49 -0.22 4.56 -2.36
C VAL A 49 -0.57 3.11 -2.02
N VAL A 50 -1.43 2.88 -1.03
CA VAL A 50 -1.83 1.54 -0.59
C VAL A 50 -2.62 0.80 -1.69
N HIS A 51 -3.52 1.49 -2.40
CA HIS A 51 -4.22 0.93 -3.55
C HIS A 51 -3.25 0.39 -4.61
N ARG A 52 -2.20 1.15 -4.92
CA ARG A 52 -1.16 0.70 -5.84
C ARG A 52 -0.36 -0.49 -5.32
N LEU A 53 -0.09 -0.56 -4.02
CA LEU A 53 0.57 -1.73 -3.41
C LEU A 53 -0.31 -2.98 -3.51
N ASN A 54 -1.62 -2.83 -3.28
CA ASN A 54 -2.58 -3.91 -3.42
C ASN A 54 -2.69 -4.41 -4.87
N GLY A 55 -3.00 -3.50 -5.82
CA GLY A 55 -3.31 -3.86 -7.20
C GLY A 55 -2.16 -4.46 -8.00
N THR A 56 -0.90 -4.19 -7.63
CA THR A 56 0.27 -4.77 -8.29
C THR A 56 0.91 -5.92 -7.52
N GLY A 57 0.70 -6.04 -6.20
CA GLY A 57 1.34 -7.06 -5.37
C GLY A 57 0.87 -8.49 -5.70
N GLY A 58 -0.45 -8.71 -5.79
CA GLY A 58 -1.02 -10.04 -6.03
C GLY A 58 -0.60 -10.63 -7.38
N THR A 59 -0.69 -9.84 -8.45
CA THR A 59 -0.31 -10.26 -9.81
C THR A 59 1.19 -10.57 -9.93
N MET A 60 2.03 -9.94 -9.10
CA MET A 60 3.47 -10.10 -9.12
C MET A 60 3.98 -11.19 -8.15
N GLY A 61 3.10 -11.86 -7.40
CA GLY A 61 3.46 -12.94 -6.47
C GLY A 61 3.69 -12.50 -5.02
N PHE A 62 3.42 -11.24 -4.69
CA PHE A 62 3.49 -10.70 -3.33
C PHE A 62 2.14 -10.83 -2.62
N MET A 63 1.69 -12.07 -2.40
CA MET A 63 0.37 -12.36 -1.84
C MET A 63 0.18 -11.80 -0.43
N ALA A 64 1.16 -11.97 0.46
CA ALA A 64 1.10 -11.47 1.83
C ALA A 64 1.02 -9.92 1.85
N LEU A 65 1.83 -9.25 1.03
CA LEU A 65 1.80 -7.80 0.86
C LEU A 65 0.42 -7.33 0.38
N SER A 66 -0.14 -7.99 -0.64
CA SER A 66 -1.44 -7.63 -1.21
C SER A 66 -2.58 -7.83 -0.20
N GLN A 67 -2.54 -8.89 0.60
CA GLN A 67 -3.53 -9.10 1.67
C GLN A 67 -3.45 -8.02 2.76
N ALA A 68 -2.25 -7.70 3.23
CA ALA A 68 -2.04 -6.63 4.20
C ALA A 68 -2.49 -5.26 3.63
N ALA A 69 -2.16 -4.99 2.37
CA ALA A 69 -2.54 -3.76 1.68
C ALA A 69 -4.06 -3.67 1.48
N THR A 70 -4.73 -4.78 1.19
CA THR A 70 -6.20 -4.84 1.08
C THR A 70 -6.87 -4.46 2.41
N ALA A 71 -6.39 -5.02 3.52
CA ALA A 71 -6.92 -4.71 4.85
C ALA A 71 -6.73 -3.23 5.22
N LEU A 72 -5.55 -2.67 4.91
CA LEU A 72 -5.26 -1.26 5.12
C LEU A 72 -6.10 -0.35 4.20
N GLU A 73 -6.26 -0.71 2.93
CA GLU A 73 -7.08 0.03 1.95
C GLU A 73 -8.53 0.12 2.41
N ALA A 74 -9.11 -0.99 2.89
CA ALA A 74 -10.48 -1.01 3.39
C ALA A 74 -10.67 -0.06 4.59
N ARG A 75 -9.67 0.04 5.48
CA ARG A 75 -9.71 0.99 6.59
C ARG A 75 -9.64 2.44 6.10
N LEU A 76 -8.72 2.74 5.17
CA LEU A 76 -8.57 4.08 4.60
C LEU A 76 -9.84 4.54 3.88
N ASP A 77 -10.48 3.64 3.11
CA ASP A 77 -11.75 3.91 2.45
C ASP A 77 -12.88 4.18 3.46
N ALA A 78 -12.91 3.48 4.60
CA ALA A 78 -13.87 3.75 5.66
C ALA A 78 -13.68 5.14 6.29
N CYS A 79 -12.45 5.54 6.56
CA CYS A 79 -12.13 6.89 7.08
C CYS A 79 -12.50 7.98 6.07
N LEU A 80 -12.19 7.79 4.78
CA LEU A 80 -12.57 8.74 3.73
C LEU A 80 -14.08 8.91 3.63
N ARG A 81 -14.85 7.82 3.74
CA ARG A 81 -16.33 7.88 3.76
C ARG A 81 -16.88 8.55 5.02
N ALA A 82 -16.19 8.41 6.15
CA ALA A 82 -16.53 9.09 7.40
C ALA A 82 -16.13 10.58 7.41
N GLY A 83 -15.40 11.06 6.39
CA GLY A 83 -14.96 12.44 6.27
C GLY A 83 -13.63 12.76 6.98
N GLY A 84 -12.89 11.73 7.43
CA GLY A 84 -11.61 11.89 8.10
C GLY A 84 -11.20 10.67 8.93
N ALA A 85 -10.02 10.72 9.51
CA ALA A 85 -9.51 9.69 10.43
C ALA A 85 -9.38 10.29 11.83
N GLY A 86 -10.05 9.69 12.82
CA GLY A 86 -9.86 10.03 14.22
C GLY A 86 -8.58 9.41 14.80
N PRO A 87 -8.22 9.69 16.06
CA PRO A 87 -7.02 9.14 16.70
C PRO A 87 -6.95 7.60 16.70
N GLU A 88 -8.08 6.92 16.92
CA GLU A 88 -8.16 5.46 16.88
C GLU A 88 -7.98 4.90 15.46
N ASP A 89 -8.49 5.62 14.45
CA ASP A 89 -8.27 5.26 13.05
C ASP A 89 -6.82 5.44 12.65
N ILE A 90 -6.18 6.54 13.07
CA ILE A 90 -4.76 6.80 12.80
C ILE A 90 -3.89 5.70 13.42
N ALA A 91 -4.18 5.26 14.65
CA ALA A 91 -3.48 4.13 15.27
C ALA A 91 -3.68 2.82 14.48
N ALA A 92 -4.91 2.55 14.02
CA ALA A 92 -5.19 1.36 13.22
C ALA A 92 -4.53 1.40 11.83
N ILE A 93 -4.51 2.57 11.18
CA ILE A 93 -3.81 2.81 9.91
C ILE A 93 -2.31 2.59 10.09
N ALA A 94 -1.71 3.08 11.18
CA ALA A 94 -0.30 2.86 11.49
C ALA A 94 0.03 1.37 11.67
N ALA A 95 -0.80 0.63 12.42
CA ALA A 95 -0.65 -0.81 12.59
C ALA A 95 -0.80 -1.56 11.24
N GLY A 96 -1.76 -1.16 10.40
CA GLY A 96 -1.94 -1.72 9.06
C GLY A 96 -0.74 -1.46 8.15
N LEU A 97 -0.16 -0.26 8.18
CA LEU A 97 1.04 0.07 7.41
C LEU A 97 2.27 -0.74 7.88
N ALA A 98 2.41 -0.93 9.18
CA ALA A 98 3.46 -1.79 9.73
C ALA A 98 3.31 -3.26 9.26
N ALA A 99 2.08 -3.77 9.16
CA ALA A 99 1.81 -5.10 8.62
C ALA A 99 2.16 -5.21 7.13
N VAL A 100 1.83 -4.17 6.34
CA VAL A 100 2.23 -4.10 4.92
C VAL A 100 3.75 -4.13 4.78
N ARG A 101 4.47 -3.35 5.59
CA ARG A 101 5.94 -3.33 5.59
C ARG A 101 6.57 -4.66 5.98
N ALA A 102 5.98 -5.37 6.94
CA ALA A 102 6.48 -6.68 7.36
C ALA A 102 6.26 -7.78 6.32
N ALA A 103 5.34 -7.58 5.38
CA ALA A 103 5.01 -8.50 4.30
C ALA A 103 5.69 -8.17 2.95
N ALA A 104 6.50 -7.11 2.91
CA ALA A 104 7.28 -6.65 1.78
C ALA A 104 8.65 -7.33 1.71
#